data_AF-A0A3A5IZM7-F1
#
_entry.id   AF-A0A3A5IZM7-F1
#
_cell.length_a   1.000
_cell.length_b   1.000
_cell.length_c   1.000
_cell.angle_alpha   90.00
_cell.angle_beta   90.00
_cell.angle_gamma   90.00
#
_symmetry.space_group_name_H-M   'P 1'
#
loop_
_entity.id
_entity.type
_entity.pdbx_description
1 polymer ?
#
loop_
_entity_poly.entity_id
_entity_poly.type
_entity_poly.pdbx_seq_one_letter_code
_entity_poly.pdbx_strand_id
1 'polypeptide(L)'
;MDAELFATGIVSAALYFRLDDAYGYGAASTVGWVEAKLRVLANRLATGASLSLYRPQDGRFVSCSSIDELQSWASALFPGVVVTGT
;
A
#
# COMPACT_ATOMS: atom_id res chain seq x y z
N MET A 1 -3.23 -4.00 -13.27
CA MET A 1 -2.79 -4.08 -11.86
C MET A 1 -3.25 -2.85 -11.08
N ASP A 2 -2.92 -1.62 -11.50
CA ASP A 2 -3.36 -0.38 -10.80
C ASP A 2 -4.88 -0.19 -10.81
N ALA A 3 -5.54 -0.42 -11.95
CA ALA A 3 -7.00 -0.33 -12.04
C ALA A 3 -7.72 -1.35 -11.14
N GLU A 4 -7.16 -2.56 -11.00
CA GLU A 4 -7.71 -3.60 -10.11
C GLU A 4 -7.48 -3.23 -8.64
N LEU A 5 -6.31 -2.71 -8.31
CA LEU A 5 -5.99 -2.21 -6.97
C LEU A 5 -6.89 -1.03 -6.59
N PHE A 6 -7.14 -0.11 -7.52
CA PHE A 6 -8.09 0.98 -7.33
C PHE A 6 -9.53 0.49 -7.21
N ALA A 7 -9.94 -0.55 -7.95
CA ALA A 7 -11.30 -1.08 -7.92
C ALA A 7 -11.60 -1.91 -6.68
N THR A 8 -10.64 -2.71 -6.22
CA THR A 8 -10.81 -3.62 -5.08
C THR A 8 -10.36 -3.00 -3.76
N GLY A 9 -9.30 -2.19 -3.78
CA GLY A 9 -8.67 -1.67 -2.56
C GLY A 9 -7.98 -2.75 -1.72
N ILE A 10 -7.70 -3.92 -2.29
CA ILE A 10 -7.16 -5.06 -1.55
C ILE A 10 -5.66 -5.20 -1.80
N VAL A 11 -4.87 -5.08 -0.72
CA VAL A 11 -3.48 -5.52 -0.70
C VAL A 11 -3.46 -6.94 -0.13
N SER A 12 -3.47 -7.93 -1.02
CA SER A 12 -3.38 -9.35 -0.64
C SER A 12 -1.99 -9.71 -0.13
N ALA A 13 -1.84 -10.86 0.53
CA ALA A 13 -0.53 -11.37 0.95
C ALA A 13 0.45 -11.48 -0.23
N ALA A 14 -0.01 -12.00 -1.38
CA ALA A 14 0.81 -12.09 -2.59
C ALA A 14 1.24 -10.73 -3.13
N LEU A 15 0.37 -9.71 -3.06
CA LEU A 15 0.73 -8.35 -3.44
C LEU A 15 1.71 -7.73 -2.44
N TYR A 16 1.47 -7.92 -1.15
CA TYR A 16 2.37 -7.47 -0.09
C TYR A 16 3.79 -8.02 -0.30
N PHE A 17 3.96 -9.33 -0.49
CA PHE A 17 5.30 -9.91 -0.68
C PHE A 17 6.02 -9.38 -1.93
N ARG A 18 5.29 -8.99 -2.99
CA ARG A 18 5.91 -8.31 -4.14
C ARG A 18 6.35 -6.89 -3.80
N LEU A 19 5.57 -6.16 -2.99
CA LEU A 19 5.95 -4.82 -2.53
C LEU A 19 7.16 -4.89 -1.60
N ASP A 20 7.19 -5.88 -0.71
CA ASP A 20 8.29 -6.17 0.21
C ASP A 20 9.58 -6.51 -0.54
N ASP A 21 9.52 -7.42 -1.51
CA ASP A 21 10.66 -7.77 -2.37
C ASP A 21 11.18 -6.57 -3.18
N ALA A 22 10.26 -5.80 -3.79
CA ALA A 22 10.62 -4.59 -4.54
C ALA A 22 11.27 -3.52 -3.65
N TYR A 23 10.76 -3.34 -2.43
CA TYR A 23 11.33 -2.41 -1.47
C TYR A 23 12.70 -2.89 -0.97
N GLY A 24 12.83 -4.17 -0.60
CA GLY A 24 14.07 -4.79 -0.13
C GLY A 24 15.18 -4.84 -1.19
N TYR A 25 14.83 -4.91 -2.48
CA TYR A 25 15.79 -4.78 -3.58
C TYR A 25 16.51 -3.42 -3.58
N GLY A 26 15.90 -2.38 -3.00
CA GLY A 26 16.55 -1.11 -2.69
C GLY A 26 16.93 -0.23 -3.90
N ALA A 27 16.47 -0.58 -5.11
CA ALA A 27 16.67 0.27 -6.28
C ALA A 27 15.64 1.40 -6.34
N ALA A 28 16.05 2.60 -6.75
CA ALA A 28 15.15 3.74 -6.87
C ALA A 28 13.92 3.45 -7.74
N SER A 29 14.06 2.64 -8.79
CA SER A 29 12.96 2.23 -9.67
C SER A 29 11.96 1.28 -8.99
N THR A 30 12.41 0.44 -8.06
CA THR A 30 11.54 -0.51 -7.35
C THR A 30 10.84 0.16 -6.16
N VAL A 31 11.51 1.09 -5.48
CA VAL A 31 10.89 1.97 -4.47
C VAL A 31 9.83 2.87 -5.11
N GLY A 32 10.12 3.48 -6.27
CA GLY A 32 9.14 4.30 -7.00
C GLY A 32 7.90 3.51 -7.45
N TRP A 33 8.05 2.20 -7.70
CA TRP A 33 6.90 1.33 -7.97
C TRP A 33 6.03 1.10 -6.72
N VAL A 34 6.62 0.91 -5.55
CA VAL A 34 5.89 0.81 -4.27
C VAL A 34 5.11 2.10 -4.00
N GLU A 35 5.77 3.26 -4.13
CA GLU A 35 5.14 4.58 -3.98
C GLU A 35 3.96 4.77 -4.94
N ALA A 36 4.09 4.32 -6.20
CA ALA A 36 3.01 4.38 -7.17
C ALA A 36 1.79 3.55 -6.74
N LYS A 37 1.98 2.34 -6.18
CA LYS A 37 0.86 1.52 -5.68
C LYS A 37 0.19 2.15 -4.46
N LEU A 38 0.97 2.73 -3.55
CA LEU A 38 0.43 3.43 -2.40
C LEU A 38 -0.38 4.67 -2.80
N ARG A 39 0.04 5.39 -3.85
CA ARG A 39 -0.73 6.51 -4.40
C ARG A 39 -2.08 6.06 -4.97
N VAL A 40 -2.13 4.91 -5.64
CA VAL A 40 -3.41 4.34 -6.13
C VAL A 40 -4.37 4.06 -4.97
N LEU A 41 -3.86 3.50 -3.87
CA LEU A 41 -4.63 3.24 -2.65
C LEU A 41 -5.10 4.55 -1.98
N ALA A 42 -4.23 5.55 -1.91
CA ALA A 42 -4.57 6.88 -1.39
C ALA A 42 -5.66 7.56 -2.22
N ASN A 43 -5.59 7.46 -3.55
CA ASN A 43 -6.62 8.01 -4.43
C ASN A 43 -7.98 7.31 -4.24
N ARG A 44 -8.00 6.01 -3.93
CA ARG A 44 -9.24 5.30 -3.57
C ARG A 44 -9.81 5.79 -2.24
N LEU A 45 -8.96 5.99 -1.24
CA LEU A 45 -9.38 6.56 0.05
C LEU A 45 -9.97 7.97 -0.15
N ALA A 46 -9.40 8.77 -1.05
CA ALA A 46 -9.92 10.09 -1.39
C ALA A 46 -11.34 10.06 -2.01
N THR A 47 -11.76 8.93 -2.61
CA THR A 47 -13.16 8.77 -3.06
C THR A 47 -14.11 8.32 -1.94
N GLY A 48 -13.63 8.21 -0.69
CA GLY A 48 -14.39 7.72 0.46
C GLY A 48 -14.52 6.19 0.53
N ALA A 49 -13.77 5.44 -0.28
CA ALA A 49 -13.79 3.98 -0.26
C ALA A 49 -12.72 3.42 0.68
N SER A 50 -13.04 2.36 1.41
CA SER A 50 -12.09 1.68 2.30
C SER A 50 -11.14 0.73 1.54
N LEU A 51 -10.05 0.40 2.23
CA LEU A 51 -9.03 -0.56 1.81
C LEU A 51 -9.00 -1.77 2.74
N SER A 52 -8.48 -2.89 2.24
CA SER A 52 -8.13 -4.06 3.05
C SER A 52 -6.65 -4.37 2.85
N LEU A 53 -5.86 -4.14 3.88
CA LEU A 53 -4.41 -4.24 3.84
C LEU A 53 -3.94 -5.50 4.57
N TYR A 54 -3.15 -6.34 3.90
CA TYR A 54 -2.50 -7.47 4.57
C TYR A 54 -1.45 -6.97 5.57
N ARG A 55 -1.47 -7.56 6.78
CA ARG A 55 -0.49 -7.33 7.84
C ARG A 55 0.35 -8.60 8.02
N PRO A 56 1.64 -8.58 7.68
CA PRO A 56 2.50 -9.76 7.76
C PRO A 56 2.79 -10.21 9.20
N GLN A 57 2.75 -9.28 10.17
CA GLN A 57 3.06 -9.55 11.59
C GLN A 57 2.15 -10.64 12.18
N ASP A 58 0.87 -10.61 11.84
CA ASP A 58 -0.14 -11.53 12.38
C ASP A 58 -0.82 -12.37 11.28
N GLY A 59 -0.48 -12.15 10.00
CA GLY A 59 -1.09 -12.82 8.86
C GLY A 59 -2.56 -12.45 8.61
N ARG A 60 -3.01 -11.28 9.06
CA ARG A 60 -4.42 -10.84 9.01
C ARG A 60 -4.62 -9.66 8.07
N PHE A 61 -5.87 -9.40 7.69
CA PHE A 61 -6.25 -8.18 6.99
C PHE A 61 -6.71 -7.12 7.97
N VAL A 62 -6.33 -5.88 7.70
CA VAL A 62 -6.83 -4.71 8.42
C VAL A 62 -7.57 -3.79 7.48
N SER A 63 -8.72 -3.30 7.94
CA SER A 63 -9.46 -2.27 7.24
C SER A 63 -8.75 -0.93 7.42
N CYS A 64 -8.62 -0.17 6.35
CA CYS A 64 -8.06 1.18 6.38
C CYS A 64 -9.04 2.11 5.68
N SER A 65 -9.42 3.20 6.34
CA SER A 65 -10.45 4.14 5.85
C SER A 65 -9.94 5.57 5.74
N SER A 66 -8.68 5.82 6.11
CA SER A 66 -8.05 7.14 6.08
C SER A 66 -6.62 7.07 5.56
N ILE A 67 -6.16 8.18 4.95
CA ILE A 67 -4.76 8.29 4.47
C ILE A 67 -3.76 8.16 5.63
N ASP A 68 -4.09 8.64 6.82
CA ASP A 68 -3.25 8.50 8.03
C ASP A 68 -3.04 7.02 8.43
N GLU A 69 -4.08 6.19 8.35
CA GLU A 69 -3.97 4.76 8.62
C GLU A 69 -3.13 4.05 7.54
N LEU A 70 -3.29 4.46 6.28
CA LEU A 70 -2.48 3.94 5.17
C LEU A 70 -1.01 4.34 5.33
N GLN A 71 -0.74 5.58 5.73
CA GLN A 71 0.61 6.08 6.03
C GLN A 71 1.22 5.32 7.21
N SER A 72 0.46 5.09 8.28
CA SER A 72 0.92 4.33 9.43
C SER A 72 1.26 2.89 9.07
N TRP A 73 0.43 2.24 8.24
CA TRP A 73 0.71 0.90 7.71
C TRP A 73 1.96 0.89 6.81
N ALA A 74 2.08 1.88 5.92
CA ALA A 74 3.22 2.00 5.02
C ALA A 74 4.53 2.27 5.78
N SER A 75 4.54 3.16 6.77
CA SER A 75 5.74 3.45 7.58
C SER A 75 6.19 2.27 8.43
N ALA A 76 5.27 1.40 8.85
CA ALA A 76 5.61 0.20 9.61
C ALA A 76 6.29 -0.89 8.76
N LEU A 77 6.04 -0.92 7.44
CA LEU A 77 6.48 -1.99 6.53
C LEU A 77 7.54 -1.52 5.52
N PHE A 78 7.48 -0.25 5.12
CA PHE A 78 8.33 0.39 4.12
C PHE A 78 8.89 1.71 4.69
N PRO A 79 9.89 1.65 5.59
CA PRO A 79 10.40 2.86 6.24
C PRO A 79 10.93 3.88 5.22
N GLY A 80 10.60 5.16 5.43
CA GLY A 80 10.99 6.24 4.51
C GLY A 80 10.09 6.43 3.29
N VAL A 81 9.08 5.57 3.09
CA VAL A 81 8.06 5.77 2.05
C VAL A 81 6.97 6.72 2.55
N VAL A 82 6.63 7.72 1.72
CA VAL A 82 5.59 8.71 2.01
C VAL A 82 4.40 8.51 1.07
N VAL A 83 3.23 8.29 1.66
CA VAL A 83 1.96 8.18 0.96
C VAL A 83 1.46 9.59 0.67
N THR A 84 1.56 10.01 -0.58
CA THR A 84 0.99 11.27 -1.06
C THR A 84 -0.37 11.01 -1.70
N GLY A 85 -1.43 11.53 -1.07
CA GLY A 85 -2.72 11.71 -1.72
C GLY A 85 -2.66 12.93 -2.64
N THR A 86 -3.34 12.85 -3.78
CA THR A 86 -3.45 13.98 -4.73
C THR A 86 -4.51 14.96 -4.27
#